data_AF-D7MGW9-F1
#
_entry.id   AF-D7MGW9-F1
#
_cell.length_a   1.000
_cell.length_b   1.000
_cell.length_c   1.000
_cell.angle_alpha   90.00
_cell.angle_beta   90.00
_cell.angle_gamma   90.00
#
_symmetry.space_group_name_H-M   'P 1'
#
loop_
_entity.id
_entity.type
_entity.pdbx_description
1 polymer ?
#
loop_
_entity_poly.entity_id
_entity_poly.type
_entity_poly.pdbx_seq_one_letter_code
_entity_poly.pdbx_strand_id
1 'polypeptide(L)' 'MAKFDIKSGGIDLYPEMKESSELRWTFIRKVYVILMLLSAFYLGVTAVVSFVDLITNPDHPLDFFFVFVVLHILR' A
#
# COMPACT_ATOMS: atom_id res chain seq x y z
N MET A 1 35.82 3.60 -2.63
CA MET A 1 34.50 3.07 -3.06
C MET A 1 33.49 4.20 -2.96
N ALA A 2 33.14 4.80 -4.09
CA ALA A 2 32.18 5.90 -4.12
C ALA A 2 30.78 5.37 -3.78
N LYS A 3 30.24 5.83 -2.66
CA LYS A 3 28.85 5.61 -2.28
C LYS A 3 28.01 6.43 -3.24
N PHE A 4 27.42 5.78 -4.25
CA PHE A 4 26.41 6.39 -5.11
C PHE A 4 25.20 6.71 -4.22
N ASP A 5 25.14 7.95 -3.73
CA ASP A 5 23.95 8.46 -3.08
C ASP A 5 22.88 8.62 -4.16
N ILE A 6 22.03 7.59 -4.29
CA ILE A 6 20.83 7.57 -5.14
C ILE A 6 19.91 8.79 -4.87
N LYS A 7 20.14 9.48 -3.75
CA LYS A 7 19.51 10.74 -3.35
C LYS A 7 19.86 11.93 -4.26
N SER A 8 20.92 11.83 -5.05
CA SER A 8 21.37 12.85 -6.02
C SER A 8 21.09 12.42 -7.46
N GLY A 9 19.96 11.75 -7.73
CA GLY A 9 19.43 11.71 -9.09
C GLY A 9 19.26 13.15 -9.57
N GLY A 10 19.83 13.52 -10.72
CA GLY A 10 20.00 14.91 -11.18
C GLY A 10 18.71 15.71 -11.46
N ILE A 11 17.58 15.26 -10.93
CA ILE A 11 16.26 15.88 -11.00
C ILE A 11 15.80 16.02 -9.55
N ASP A 12 15.61 17.26 -9.09
CA ASP A 12 15.12 17.53 -7.74
C ASP A 12 13.71 16.91 -7.60
N LEU A 13 13.62 15.75 -6.96
CA LEU A 13 12.40 14.93 -6.93
C LEU A 13 11.25 15.63 -6.19
N TYR A 14 11.57 16.63 -5.37
CA TYR A 14 10.62 17.42 -4.60
C TYR A 14 11.10 18.88 -4.54
N PRO A 15 10.98 19.63 -5.66
CA PRO A 15 11.60 20.94 -5.82
C PRO A 15 10.96 22.02 -4.93
N GLU A 16 9.74 21.79 -4.43
CA GLU A 16 9.08 22.69 -3.50
C GLU A 16 9.44 22.44 -2.02
N MET A 17 10.06 21.30 -1.70
CA MET A 17 10.51 21.05 -0.35
C MET A 17 11.80 21.84 -0.11
N LYS A 18 11.80 22.77 0.86
CA LYS A 18 13.01 23.57 1.22
C LYS A 18 13.89 22.90 2.28
N GLU A 19 13.51 21.72 2.77
CA GLU A 19 14.17 21.01 3.87
C GLU A 19 15.37 20.18 3.42
N SER A 20 16.24 19.78 4.34
CA SER A 20 17.40 18.92 4.03
C SER A 20 16.95 17.58 3.42
N SER A 21 17.75 17.04 2.50
CA SER A 21 17.46 15.78 1.82
C SER A 21 17.30 14.60 2.79
N GLU A 22 18.00 14.61 3.92
CA GLU A 22 17.86 13.59 4.98
C GLU A 22 16.48 13.57 5.63
N LEU A 23 15.89 14.75 5.86
CA LEU A 23 14.56 14.89 6.48
C LEU A 23 13.48 14.37 5.52
N ARG A 24 13.55 14.76 4.24
CA ARG A 24 12.61 14.32 3.19
C ARG A 24 12.60 12.79 3.04
N TRP A 25 13.77 12.16 2.97
CA TRP A 25 13.88 10.70 2.85
C TRP A 25 13.38 9.94 4.07
N THR A 26 13.40 10.56 5.25
CA THR A 26 12.87 9.93 6.47
C THR A 26 11.35 10.09 6.56
N PHE A 27 10.84 11.25 6.14
CA PHE A 27 9.41 11.50 5.98
C PHE A 27 8.77 10.51 5.00
N ILE A 28 9.34 10.38 3.80
CA ILE A 28 8.86 9.48 2.75
C ILE A 28 8.77 8.03 3.25
N ARG A 29 9.81 7.52 3.90
CA ARG A 29 9.80 6.16 4.47
C ARG A 29 8.67 5.96 5.48
N LYS A 30 8.39 6.96 6.32
CA LYS A 30 7.31 6.88 7.32
C LYS A 30 5.94 6.86 6.65
N VAL A 31 5.71 7.68 5.63
CA VAL A 31 4.47 7.69 4.85
C VAL A 31 4.25 6.35 4.14
N TYR A 32 5.27 5.81 3.49
CA TYR A 32 5.16 4.49 2.82
C TYR A 32 4.81 3.37 3.80
N VAL A 33 5.41 3.37 5.00
CA VAL A 33 5.06 2.38 6.04
C VAL A 33 3.61 2.52 6.48
N ILE A 34 3.13 3.75 6.73
CA ILE A 34 1.73 4.00 7.10
C ILE A 34 0.79 3.54 5.99
N LEU A 35 1.08 3.89 4.73
CA LEU A 35 0.26 3.50 3.59
C LEU A 35 0.23 1.99 3.37
N MET A 36 1.36 1.30 3.56
CA MET A 36 1.41 -0.17 3.50
C MET A 36 0.54 -0.81 4.58
N LEU A 37 0.64 -0.32 5.82
CA LEU A 37 -0.18 -0.81 6.92
C LEU A 37 -1.67 -0.53 6.72
N LEU A 38 -2.02 0.69 6.26
CA LEU A 38 -3.39 1.07 5.94
C LEU A 38 -3.94 0.18 4.82
N SER A 39 -3.19 -0.04 3.74
CA SER A 39 -3.63 -0.87 2.62
C SER A 39 -3.85 -2.32 3.04
N ALA A 40 -2.96 -2.88 3.86
CA ALA A 40 -3.11 -4.23 4.41
C ALA A 40 -4.34 -4.33 5.34
N PHE A 41 -4.55 -3.31 6.18
CA PHE A 41 -5.72 -3.24 7.06
C PHE A 41 -7.03 -3.15 6.26
N TYR A 42 -7.10 -2.27 5.26
CA TYR A 42 -8.26 -2.15 4.38
C TYR A 42 -8.55 -3.47 3.65
N LEU A 43 -7.52 -4.12 3.09
CA LEU A 43 -7.66 -5.44 2.46
C LEU A 43 -8.20 -6.49 3.45
N GLY A 44 -7.69 -6.50 4.68
CA GLY A 44 -8.17 -7.40 5.73
C GLY A 44 -9.64 -7.16 6.08
N VAL A 45 -10.04 -5.91 6.29
CA VAL A 45 -11.43 -5.56 6.59
C VAL A 45 -12.35 -5.91 5.42
N THR A 46 -11.98 -5.59 4.18
CA THR A 46 -12.77 -5.93 2.99
C THR A 46 -12.91 -7.45 2.84
N ALA A 47 -11.86 -8.24 3.10
CA ALA A 47 -11.94 -9.70 3.07
C ALA A 47 -12.94 -10.25 4.10
N VAL A 48 -12.95 -9.72 5.32
CA VAL A 48 -13.92 -10.15 6.35
C VAL A 48 -15.34 -9.77 5.96
N VAL A 49 -15.56 -8.54 5.49
CA VAL A 49 -16.90 -8.07 5.10
C VAL A 49 -17.44 -8.89 3.93
N SER A 50 -16.66 -9.10 2.87
CA SER A 50 -17.09 -9.92 1.74
C SER A 50 -17.34 -11.38 2.12
N PHE A 51 -16.60 -11.93 3.09
CA PHE A 51 -16.87 -13.29 3.59
C PHE A 51 -18.20 -13.37 4.34
N VAL A 52 -18.54 -12.35 5.14
CA VAL A 52 -19.84 -12.28 5.83
C VAL A 52 -20.98 -12.09 4.84
N ASP A 53 -20.81 -11.23 3.84
CA ASP A 53 -21.83 -10.98 2.82
C ASP A 53 -22.07 -12.23 1.96
N LEU A 54 -21.01 -12.96 1.59
CA LEU A 54 -21.10 -14.23 0.88
C LEU A 54 -21.99 -15.27 1.59
N ILE A 55 -21.94 -15.32 2.92
CA ILE A 55 -22.76 -16.23 3.73
C ILE A 55 -24.20 -15.73 3.83
N THR A 56 -24.38 -14.41 3.91
CA THR A 56 -25.68 -13.78 4.18
C THR A 56 -26.52 -13.67 2.90
N ASN A 57 -25.90 -13.32 1.78
CA ASN A 57 -26.55 -13.13 0.49
C ASN A 57 -25.68 -13.73 -0.64
N PRO A 58 -25.87 -15.02 -0.96
CA PRO A 58 -25.05 -15.74 -1.93
C PRO A 58 -25.29 -15.33 -3.39
N ASP A 59 -26.17 -14.37 -3.66
CA ASP A 59 -26.50 -13.97 -5.03
C ASP A 59 -25.62 -12.80 -5.54
N HIS A 60 -24.78 -12.21 -4.68
CA HIS A 60 -23.88 -11.12 -5.07
C HIS A 60 -22.61 -11.63 -5.76
N PRO A 61 -22.42 -11.38 -7.08
CA PRO A 61 -21.29 -11.91 -7.83
C PRO A 61 -19.94 -11.29 -7.45
N LEU A 62 -19.97 -10.10 -6.83
CA LEU A 62 -18.76 -9.35 -6.48
C LEU A 62 -18.02 -9.96 -5.29
N ASP A 63 -18.72 -10.53 -4.31
CA ASP A 63 -18.08 -11.15 -3.14
C ASP A 63 -17.40 -12.47 -3.48
N PHE A 64 -18.00 -13.29 -4.36
CA PHE A 64 -17.35 -14.48 -4.90
C PHE A 64 -16.07 -14.12 -5.66
N PHE A 65 -16.13 -13.12 -6.53
CA PHE A 65 -14.98 -12.65 -7.29
C PHE A 65 -13.88 -12.14 -6.36
N PHE A 66 -14.24 -11.34 -5.36
CA PHE A 66 -13.28 -10.78 -4.41
C PHE A 66 -12.62 -11.88 -3.56
N VAL A 67 -13.38 -12.80 -2.98
CA VAL A 67 -12.84 -13.94 -2.20
C VAL A 67 -11.97 -14.84 -3.06
N PHE A 68 -12.35 -15.11 -4.31
CA PHE A 68 -11.54 -15.90 -5.24
C PHE A 68 -10.20 -15.22 -5.55
N VAL A 69 -10.21 -13.91 -5.83
CA VAL A 69 -8.99 -13.13 -6.09
C VAL A 69 -8.08 -13.13 -4.86
N VAL A 70 -8.63 -12.87 -3.67
CA VAL A 70 -7.86 -12.91 -2.41
C VAL A 70 -7.26 -14.29 -2.18
N LEU A 71 -8.04 -15.37 -2.35
CA LEU A 71 -7.55 -16.74 -2.23
C LEU A 71 -6.44 -17.06 -3.24
N HIS A 72 -6.55 -16.55 -4.47
CA HIS A 72 -5.52 -16.75 -5.50
C HIS A 72 -4.24 -15.96 -5.22
N ILE A 73 -4.35 -14.79 -4.59
CA ILE A 73 -3.20 -13.98 -4.15
C ILE A 73 -2.48 -14.65 -2.96
N LEU A 74 -3.21 -15.39 -2.12
CA LEU A 74 -2.65 -16.11 -0.96
C LEU A 74 -2.07 -17.50 -1.29
N ARG A 75 -2.24 -18.02 -2.51
CA ARG A 75 -1.79 -19.35 -2.95
C ARG A 75 -0.57 -19.28 -3.86
#